data_AF-A0A9D9K2C5-F1
#
_entry.id   AF-A0A9D9K2C5-F1
#
_cell.length_a   1.000
_cell.length_b   1.000
_cell.length_c   1.000
_cell.angle_alpha   90.00
_cell.angle_beta   90.00
_cell.angle_gamma   90.00
#
_symmetry.space_group_name_H-M   'P 1'
#
loop_
_entity.id
_entity.type
_entity.pdbx_description
1 polymer ?
#
loop_
_entity_poly.entity_id
_entity_poly.type
_entity_poly.pdbx_seq_one_letter_code
_entity_poly.pdbx_strand_id
1 'polypeptide(L)'
;MNIEKVHRYPLRLIVAIELLSAVAVTLALVRLGRDVLRLLWSIYSVDTTLFAQLPWLDDLVQAINTADPPAPNTPADLLPALLWLALALLAALLLRNSLPMVRTSARGMLVAFVNDWLPVPWENIRTIKVTEAGDRYVLLVETDRGWLTGWHRWYSFIYRLGFRPAFLITSQISEFDDLVKTLLSEADRAARTMATGRQVELQEGASSPLFRLLLSPLSFFAQRSSRRDDAPPAVAISGDVVTGEYPRRIRATLTGTAAFVAAVAILRYLTLIMTYLAMTFPALRRLPVFNQLDLRLLPAPWWLLVEAHIVLLFLLGVASVVYHLLPALEAHREGLTIRRLWRTYTLPWSCLRVMKVTEFSENSQVVLIQVTGGLPVDARIVSFLYDGSLSPGILITTAISNADALLQRIVLEVMRHHGETGDTQAPPFQSDARSDLLLLSVQSTAAATRLVEESRADPTTQQIVVGRLLQTLPAALGIAVFPALMLLADRSLVQHIPPDGRLIVASLIMTLLALLEWPLVSLATAALDEMSGGGEEGARPLYLYPRVQQPRLFLMLTALVVLLVGAQPLAALLWLGAIGWSFWLAAGLWSALYEWRGGQLIGGGLIPVVFQLILLIGYLVVRE
;
A
#
# COMPACT_ATOMS: atom_id res chain seq x y z
N MET A 1 6.37 11.05 -46.06
CA MET A 1 5.68 9.74 -46.25
C MET A 1 6.04 8.92 -45.02
N ASN A 2 5.21 8.94 -43.97
CA ASN A 2 5.55 8.29 -42.71
C ASN A 2 5.43 6.78 -42.89
N ILE A 3 6.57 6.11 -42.84
CA ILE A 3 6.69 4.65 -42.80
C ILE A 3 6.02 4.21 -41.49
N GLU A 4 5.14 3.22 -41.60
CA GLU A 4 4.42 2.69 -40.45
C GLU A 4 5.41 2.07 -39.46
N LYS A 5 5.45 2.59 -38.23
CA LYS A 5 6.37 2.13 -37.18
C LYS A 5 5.61 1.36 -36.11
N VAL A 6 6.22 0.29 -35.60
CA VAL A 6 5.66 -0.55 -34.54
C VAL A 6 6.55 -0.45 -33.30
N HIS A 7 5.98 0.00 -32.20
CA HIS A 7 6.64 0.16 -30.91
C HIS A 7 6.26 -1.00 -29.98
N ARG A 8 7.26 -1.67 -29.39
CA ARG A 8 7.09 -2.87 -28.57
C ARG A 8 7.85 -2.77 -27.25
N TYR A 9 7.35 -3.47 -26.24
CA TYR A 9 8.02 -3.63 -24.95
C TYR A 9 9.03 -4.79 -24.98
N PRO A 10 10.02 -4.80 -24.08
CA PRO A 10 10.97 -5.90 -23.97
C PRO A 10 10.26 -7.23 -23.69
N LEU A 11 10.67 -8.28 -24.42
CA LEU A 11 10.02 -9.60 -24.38
C LEU A 11 9.93 -10.16 -22.95
N ARG A 12 10.96 -9.96 -22.13
CA ARG A 12 11.01 -10.44 -20.73
C ARG A 12 9.86 -9.89 -19.88
N LEU A 13 9.50 -8.62 -20.08
CA LEU A 13 8.41 -7.96 -19.35
C LEU A 13 7.06 -8.52 -19.79
N ILE A 14 6.84 -8.66 -21.10
CA ILE A 14 5.62 -9.23 -21.67
C ILE A 14 5.44 -10.68 -21.17
N VAL A 15 6.46 -11.51 -21.28
CA VAL A 15 6.44 -12.91 -20.84
C VAL A 15 6.16 -13.03 -19.34
N ALA A 16 6.77 -12.17 -18.51
CA ALA A 16 6.50 -12.18 -17.07
C ALA A 16 5.03 -11.86 -16.74
N ILE A 17 4.45 -10.86 -17.40
CA ILE A 17 3.04 -10.50 -17.23
C ILE A 17 2.11 -11.61 -17.72
N GLU A 18 2.43 -12.21 -18.88
CA GLU A 18 1.66 -13.33 -19.42
C GLU A 18 1.72 -14.55 -18.52
N LEU A 19 2.91 -14.92 -18.03
CA LEU A 19 3.09 -16.04 -17.11
C LEU A 19 2.32 -15.81 -15.81
N LEU A 20 2.43 -14.62 -15.21
CA LEU A 20 1.71 -14.28 -13.99
C LEU A 20 0.19 -14.34 -14.19
N SER A 21 -0.30 -13.79 -15.32
CA SER A 21 -1.72 -13.83 -15.68
C SER A 21 -2.20 -15.26 -15.92
N ALA A 22 -1.42 -16.08 -16.64
CA ALA A 22 -1.74 -17.47 -16.92
C ALA A 22 -1.77 -18.30 -15.65
N VAL A 23 -0.80 -18.14 -14.75
CA VAL A 23 -0.76 -18.82 -13.46
C VAL A 23 -1.98 -18.44 -12.62
N ALA A 24 -2.31 -17.16 -12.50
CA ALA A 24 -3.47 -16.70 -11.73
C ALA A 24 -4.79 -17.28 -12.26
N VAL A 25 -5.01 -17.25 -13.59
CA VAL A 25 -6.21 -17.82 -14.21
C VAL A 25 -6.23 -19.34 -14.07
N THR A 26 -5.10 -20.02 -14.24
CA THR A 26 -5.00 -21.48 -14.11
C THR A 26 -5.33 -21.92 -12.69
N LEU A 27 -4.77 -21.25 -11.67
CA LEU A 27 -5.08 -21.54 -10.27
C LEU A 27 -6.56 -21.33 -9.94
N ALA A 28 -7.16 -20.24 -10.45
CA ALA A 28 -8.58 -19.98 -10.25
C ALA A 28 -9.46 -21.02 -10.97
N LEU A 29 -9.06 -21.47 -12.17
CA LEU A 29 -9.76 -22.50 -12.93
C LEU A 29 -9.64 -23.87 -12.27
N VAL A 30 -8.46 -24.24 -11.77
CA VAL A 30 -8.24 -25.48 -11.00
C VAL A 30 -9.11 -25.47 -9.75
N ARG A 31 -9.18 -24.35 -9.03
CA ARG A 31 -10.04 -24.20 -7.86
C ARG A 31 -11.51 -24.35 -8.22
N LEU A 32 -11.98 -23.69 -9.27
CA LEU A 32 -13.36 -23.83 -9.74
C LEU A 32 -13.66 -25.27 -10.18
N GLY A 33 -12.77 -25.89 -10.94
CA GLY A 33 -12.91 -27.28 -11.39
C GLY A 33 -13.01 -28.25 -10.22
N ARG A 34 -12.16 -28.07 -9.21
CA ARG A 34 -12.22 -28.81 -7.94
C ARG A 34 -13.58 -28.67 -7.26
N ASP A 35 -14.07 -27.45 -7.09
CA ASP A 35 -15.32 -27.19 -6.38
C ASP A 35 -16.54 -27.69 -7.20
N VAL A 36 -16.51 -27.59 -8.53
CA VAL A 36 -17.52 -28.18 -9.44
C VAL A 36 -17.52 -29.72 -9.36
N LEU A 37 -16.36 -30.35 -9.37
CA LEU A 37 -16.24 -31.81 -9.20
C LEU A 37 -16.83 -32.27 -7.87
N ARG A 38 -16.52 -31.56 -6.78
CA ARG A 38 -17.10 -31.85 -5.45
C ARG A 38 -18.62 -31.67 -5.42
N LEU A 39 -19.17 -30.67 -6.11
CA LEU A 39 -20.62 -30.49 -6.26
C LEU A 39 -21.26 -31.63 -7.08
N LEU A 40 -20.62 -32.04 -8.17
CA LEU A 40 -21.12 -33.16 -8.97
C LEU A 40 -21.11 -34.46 -8.18
N TRP A 41 -20.07 -34.69 -7.38
CA TRP A 41 -19.97 -35.85 -6.49
C TRP A 41 -21.00 -35.82 -5.35
N SER A 42 -21.39 -34.65 -4.84
CA SER A 42 -22.45 -34.55 -3.84
C SER A 42 -23.83 -34.85 -4.43
N ILE A 43 -24.06 -34.51 -5.70
CA ILE A 43 -25.34 -34.75 -6.39
C ILE A 43 -25.47 -36.19 -6.91
N TYR A 44 -24.43 -36.70 -7.58
CA TYR A 44 -24.50 -37.96 -8.33
C TYR A 44 -23.87 -39.15 -7.62
N SER A 45 -23.24 -38.95 -6.46
CA SER A 45 -22.36 -39.90 -5.77
C SER A 45 -21.16 -40.36 -6.63
N VAL A 46 -20.08 -40.77 -5.98
CA VAL A 46 -18.86 -41.21 -6.68
C VAL A 46 -18.99 -42.69 -7.00
N ASP A 47 -18.90 -43.04 -8.29
CA ASP A 47 -18.84 -44.43 -8.72
C ASP A 47 -17.43 -45.00 -8.45
N THR A 48 -17.32 -45.85 -7.43
CA THR A 48 -16.05 -46.42 -6.96
C THR A 48 -15.67 -47.70 -7.69
N THR A 49 -16.47 -48.18 -8.64
CA THR A 49 -16.21 -49.43 -9.38
C THR A 49 -14.89 -49.40 -10.15
N LEU A 50 -14.47 -48.22 -10.62
CA LEU A 50 -13.20 -48.01 -11.33
C LEU A 50 -11.98 -47.92 -10.39
N PHE A 51 -12.16 -47.71 -9.08
CA PHE A 51 -11.06 -47.54 -8.14
C PHE A 51 -10.28 -48.84 -7.94
N ALA A 52 -10.98 -49.98 -8.06
CA ALA A 52 -10.36 -51.30 -8.03
C ALA A 52 -9.42 -51.56 -9.22
N GLN A 53 -9.61 -50.87 -10.35
CA GLN A 53 -8.79 -51.04 -11.56
C GLN A 53 -7.67 -49.98 -11.66
N LEU A 54 -7.87 -48.81 -11.06
CA LEU A 54 -6.97 -47.66 -11.12
C LEU A 54 -6.81 -47.05 -9.71
N PRO A 55 -5.93 -47.58 -8.86
CA PRO A 55 -5.84 -47.18 -7.45
C PRO A 55 -5.44 -45.71 -7.24
N TRP A 56 -4.73 -45.09 -8.20
CA TRP A 56 -4.40 -43.66 -8.16
C TRP A 56 -5.63 -42.74 -8.27
N LEU A 57 -6.80 -43.25 -8.70
CA LEU A 57 -8.05 -42.49 -8.69
C LEU A 57 -8.56 -42.27 -7.26
N ASP A 58 -8.37 -43.24 -6.35
CA ASP A 58 -8.78 -43.09 -4.96
C ASP A 58 -7.95 -41.99 -4.28
N ASP A 59 -6.62 -42.03 -4.45
CA ASP A 59 -5.71 -40.98 -3.96
C ASP A 59 -6.07 -39.59 -4.53
N LEU A 60 -6.41 -39.51 -5.82
CA LEU A 60 -6.78 -38.25 -6.48
C LEU A 60 -8.14 -37.71 -5.98
N VAL A 61 -9.14 -38.59 -5.83
CA VAL A 61 -10.46 -38.23 -5.30
C VAL A 61 -10.36 -37.82 -3.83
N GLN A 62 -9.54 -38.52 -3.04
CA GLN A 62 -9.23 -38.11 -1.68
C GLN A 62 -8.53 -36.76 -1.67
N ALA A 63 -7.46 -36.54 -2.43
CA ALA A 63 -6.77 -35.25 -2.51
C ALA A 63 -7.68 -34.07 -2.90
N ILE A 64 -8.68 -34.31 -3.77
CA ILE A 64 -9.68 -33.30 -4.16
C ILE A 64 -10.71 -33.06 -3.04
N ASN A 65 -11.10 -34.11 -2.30
CA ASN A 65 -12.07 -34.02 -1.20
C ASN A 65 -11.47 -33.58 0.14
N THR A 66 -10.17 -33.80 0.36
CA THR A 66 -9.44 -33.44 1.57
C THR A 66 -8.96 -32.00 1.47
N ALA A 67 -9.87 -31.04 1.72
CA ALA A 67 -9.51 -29.68 2.08
C ALA A 67 -10.73 -28.88 2.55
N ASP A 68 -10.47 -27.99 3.51
CA ASP A 68 -11.26 -26.79 3.76
C ASP A 68 -11.28 -25.91 2.48
N PRO A 69 -12.43 -25.39 2.01
CA PRO A 69 -13.78 -25.33 2.62
C PRO A 69 -14.65 -26.59 2.42
N PRO A 70 -15.80 -26.72 3.14
CA PRO A 70 -16.77 -27.81 2.97
C PRO A 70 -17.20 -27.99 1.53
N ALA A 71 -17.58 -29.23 1.17
CA ALA A 71 -18.02 -29.53 -0.18
C ALA A 71 -19.28 -28.71 -0.53
N PRO A 72 -19.30 -28.06 -1.71
CA PRO A 72 -20.48 -27.33 -2.18
C PRO A 72 -21.65 -28.30 -2.35
N ASN A 73 -22.80 -27.92 -1.80
CA ASN A 73 -24.03 -28.72 -1.85
C ASN A 73 -25.05 -28.10 -2.79
N THR A 74 -24.91 -26.81 -3.09
CA THR A 74 -25.77 -26.07 -3.99
C THR A 74 -24.95 -25.32 -5.05
N PRO A 75 -25.52 -24.99 -6.21
CA PRO A 75 -24.85 -24.15 -7.21
C PRO A 75 -24.46 -22.77 -6.68
N ALA A 76 -25.15 -22.27 -5.65
CA ALA A 76 -24.84 -20.98 -5.02
C ALA A 76 -23.49 -21.03 -4.27
N ASP A 77 -23.09 -22.20 -3.78
CA ASP A 77 -21.82 -22.39 -3.07
C ASP A 77 -20.61 -22.26 -4.02
N LEU A 78 -20.83 -22.29 -5.34
CA LEU A 78 -19.79 -22.01 -6.34
C LEU A 78 -19.52 -20.52 -6.53
N LEU A 79 -20.37 -19.63 -6.00
CA LEU A 79 -20.26 -18.18 -6.19
C LEU A 79 -18.89 -17.63 -5.78
N PRO A 80 -18.27 -18.03 -4.64
CA PRO A 80 -16.94 -17.57 -4.28
C PRO A 80 -15.88 -17.99 -5.31
N ALA A 81 -15.93 -19.22 -5.82
CA ALA A 81 -14.98 -19.71 -6.82
C ALA A 81 -15.16 -18.99 -8.18
N LEU A 82 -16.42 -18.74 -8.58
CA LEU A 82 -16.75 -17.96 -9.76
C LEU A 82 -16.29 -16.50 -9.65
N LEU A 83 -16.48 -15.88 -8.48
CA LEU A 83 -15.98 -14.53 -8.20
C LEU A 83 -14.45 -14.46 -8.27
N TRP A 84 -13.75 -15.47 -7.75
CA TRP A 84 -12.30 -15.58 -7.87
C TRP A 84 -11.84 -15.73 -9.31
N LEU A 85 -12.51 -16.57 -10.11
CA LEU A 85 -12.21 -16.70 -11.53
C LEU A 85 -12.49 -15.38 -12.28
N ALA A 86 -13.62 -14.73 -12.00
CA ALA A 86 -13.95 -13.44 -12.59
C ALA A 86 -12.89 -12.38 -12.23
N LEU A 87 -12.44 -12.34 -10.98
CA LEU A 87 -11.39 -11.43 -10.52
C LEU A 87 -10.03 -11.76 -11.17
N ALA A 88 -9.67 -13.04 -11.29
CA ALA A 88 -8.44 -13.47 -11.95
C ALA A 88 -8.43 -13.12 -13.44
N LEU A 89 -9.56 -13.33 -14.13
CA LEU A 89 -9.74 -12.94 -15.53
C LEU A 89 -9.72 -11.41 -15.70
N LEU A 90 -10.36 -10.67 -14.80
CA LEU A 90 -10.33 -9.21 -14.80
C LEU A 90 -8.89 -8.70 -14.60
N ALA A 91 -8.18 -9.25 -13.62
CA ALA A 91 -6.78 -8.90 -13.36
C ALA A 91 -5.90 -9.24 -14.56
N ALA A 92 -6.02 -10.45 -15.11
CA ALA A 92 -5.28 -10.86 -16.31
C ALA A 92 -5.56 -9.95 -17.51
N LEU A 93 -6.83 -9.56 -17.72
CA LEU A 93 -7.22 -8.63 -18.78
C LEU A 93 -6.59 -7.24 -18.56
N LEU A 94 -6.65 -6.71 -17.34
CA LEU A 94 -6.08 -5.40 -17.00
C LEU A 94 -4.56 -5.39 -17.14
N LEU A 95 -3.88 -6.43 -16.62
CA LEU A 95 -2.42 -6.54 -16.68
C LEU A 95 -1.93 -6.72 -18.12
N ARG A 96 -2.50 -7.66 -18.88
CA ARG A 96 -2.10 -7.88 -20.28
C ARG A 96 -2.26 -6.65 -21.17
N ASN A 97 -3.31 -5.86 -20.94
CA ASN A 97 -3.59 -4.67 -21.73
C ASN A 97 -3.01 -3.38 -21.10
N SER A 98 -2.29 -3.47 -19.97
CA SER A 98 -1.67 -2.29 -19.33
C SER A 98 -0.46 -1.76 -20.12
N LEU A 99 0.14 -2.60 -20.96
CA LEU A 99 1.31 -2.30 -21.80
C LEU A 99 1.02 -2.67 -23.26
N PRO A 100 0.13 -1.94 -23.94
CA PRO A 100 -0.26 -2.25 -25.30
C PRO A 100 0.88 -1.97 -26.29
N MET A 101 1.01 -2.81 -27.32
CA MET A 101 1.83 -2.46 -28.49
C MET A 101 1.16 -1.32 -29.24
N VAL A 102 1.97 -0.42 -29.78
CA VAL A 102 1.49 0.78 -30.45
C VAL A 102 2.07 0.83 -31.86
N ARG A 103 1.19 1.00 -32.86
CA ARG A 103 1.60 1.18 -34.26
C ARG A 103 1.16 2.56 -34.73
N THR A 104 2.09 3.34 -35.27
CA THR A 104 1.84 4.71 -35.71
C THR A 104 1.76 4.77 -37.24
N SER A 105 0.78 5.52 -37.75
CA SER A 105 0.58 5.74 -39.18
C SER A 105 0.18 7.21 -39.45
N ALA A 106 0.19 7.60 -40.73
CA ALA A 106 -0.24 8.94 -41.13
C ALA A 106 -1.75 9.21 -40.85
N ARG A 107 -2.58 8.16 -40.72
CA ARG A 107 -4.03 8.30 -40.46
C ARG A 107 -4.37 8.33 -38.97
N GLY A 108 -3.50 7.79 -38.13
CA GLY A 108 -3.76 7.61 -36.71
C GLY A 108 -2.84 6.57 -36.09
N MET A 109 -3.17 6.18 -34.88
CA MET A 109 -2.51 5.15 -34.11
C MET A 109 -3.37 3.89 -34.04
N LEU A 110 -2.73 2.72 -34.06
CA LEU A 110 -3.36 1.46 -33.73
C LEU A 110 -2.82 1.00 -32.37
N VAL A 111 -3.72 0.76 -31.43
CA VAL A 111 -3.41 0.29 -30.08
C VAL A 111 -3.81 -1.18 -29.98
N ALA A 112 -2.86 -2.05 -29.65
CA ALA A 112 -3.15 -3.46 -29.49
C ALA A 112 -4.02 -3.68 -28.25
N PHE A 113 -5.11 -4.43 -28.42
CA PHE A 113 -5.99 -4.84 -27.34
C PHE A 113 -6.40 -6.29 -27.51
N VAL A 114 -6.04 -7.13 -26.55
CA VAL A 114 -6.24 -8.59 -26.61
C VAL A 114 -5.57 -9.17 -27.88
N ASN A 115 -6.34 -9.46 -28.92
CA ASN A 115 -5.87 -10.06 -30.17
C ASN A 115 -6.19 -9.19 -31.40
N ASP A 116 -6.64 -7.95 -31.19
CA ASP A 116 -7.04 -7.04 -32.26
C ASP A 116 -6.41 -5.66 -32.08
N TRP A 117 -6.52 -4.82 -33.11
CA TRP A 117 -5.99 -3.47 -33.13
C TRP A 117 -7.12 -2.45 -33.12
N LEU A 118 -7.10 -1.57 -32.11
CA LEU A 118 -8.06 -0.49 -32.00
C LEU A 118 -7.55 0.76 -32.74
N PRO A 119 -8.26 1.26 -33.75
CA PRO A 119 -7.89 2.48 -34.45
C PRO A 119 -8.22 3.72 -33.62
N VAL A 120 -7.21 4.55 -33.39
CA VAL A 120 -7.31 5.83 -32.70
C VAL A 120 -6.85 6.92 -33.68
N PRO A 121 -7.78 7.68 -34.29
CA PRO A 121 -7.44 8.81 -35.15
C PRO A 121 -6.74 9.92 -34.36
N TRP A 122 -5.80 10.62 -34.98
CA TRP A 122 -5.05 11.73 -34.34
C TRP A 122 -5.97 12.84 -33.83
N GLU A 123 -7.04 13.13 -34.57
CA GLU A 123 -8.08 14.11 -34.22
C GLU A 123 -8.82 13.81 -32.91
N ASN A 124 -8.85 12.54 -32.48
CA ASN A 124 -9.58 12.11 -31.29
C ASN A 124 -8.69 11.98 -30.05
N ILE A 125 -7.41 12.32 -30.18
CA ILE A 125 -6.48 12.43 -29.05
C ILE A 125 -6.70 13.80 -28.41
N ARG A 126 -7.17 13.79 -27.16
CA ARG A 126 -7.62 15.02 -26.51
C ARG A 126 -6.59 15.61 -25.56
N THR A 127 -5.99 14.76 -24.74
CA THR A 127 -4.94 15.16 -23.81
C THR A 127 -3.91 14.04 -23.71
N ILE A 128 -2.65 14.42 -23.77
CA ILE A 128 -1.51 13.55 -23.47
C ILE A 128 -0.97 14.03 -22.13
N LYS A 129 -0.96 13.12 -21.14
CA LYS A 129 -0.55 13.43 -19.77
C LYS A 129 0.74 12.69 -19.47
N VAL A 130 1.76 13.41 -19.05
CA VAL A 130 3.07 12.85 -18.72
C VAL A 130 3.22 12.77 -17.21
N THR A 131 3.56 11.59 -16.70
CA THR A 131 3.99 11.38 -15.31
C THR A 131 5.45 10.94 -15.30
N GLU A 132 6.26 11.69 -14.57
CA GLU A 132 7.64 11.32 -14.25
C GLU A 132 7.69 10.52 -12.96
N ALA A 133 8.48 9.46 -12.94
CA ALA A 133 8.72 8.58 -11.81
C ALA A 133 10.22 8.23 -11.74
N GLY A 134 11.03 9.16 -11.22
CA GLY A 134 12.50 9.07 -11.31
C GLY A 134 12.93 9.11 -12.77
N ASP A 135 13.77 8.16 -13.20
CA ASP A 135 14.25 8.03 -14.59
C ASP A 135 13.22 7.39 -15.56
N ARG A 136 11.97 7.15 -15.12
CA ARG A 136 10.94 6.47 -15.93
C ARG A 136 9.75 7.38 -16.18
N TYR A 137 9.27 7.36 -17.42
CA TYR A 137 8.12 8.17 -17.86
C TYR A 137 6.92 7.28 -18.13
N VAL A 138 5.73 7.74 -17.72
CA VAL A 138 4.45 7.08 -18.02
C VAL A 138 3.50 8.12 -18.63
N LEU A 139 3.08 7.85 -19.86
CA LEU A 139 2.12 8.65 -20.60
C LEU A 139 0.73 8.04 -20.49
N LEU A 140 -0.26 8.86 -20.15
CA LEU A 140 -1.66 8.52 -20.31
C LEU A 140 -2.22 9.30 -21.51
N VAL A 141 -2.68 8.57 -22.52
CA VAL A 141 -3.32 9.15 -23.71
C VAL A 141 -4.83 9.01 -23.57
N GLU A 142 -5.54 10.13 -23.42
CA GLU A 142 -7.00 10.16 -23.34
C GLU A 142 -7.63 10.41 -24.72
N THR A 143 -8.68 9.64 -25.02
CA THR A 143 -9.40 9.71 -26.29
C THR A 143 -10.86 10.10 -26.07
N ASP A 144 -11.54 10.55 -27.13
CA ASP A 144 -12.98 10.75 -27.11
C ASP A 144 -13.77 9.42 -27.19
N ARG A 145 -15.06 9.45 -26.86
CA ARG A 145 -15.90 8.25 -26.75
C ARG A 145 -16.05 7.55 -28.11
N GLY A 146 -15.87 6.22 -28.13
CA GLY A 146 -16.19 5.37 -29.29
C GLY A 146 -15.00 4.66 -29.93
N TRP A 147 -13.77 5.11 -29.68
CA TRP A 147 -12.56 4.58 -30.32
C TRP A 147 -11.82 3.52 -29.48
N LEU A 148 -12.01 3.55 -28.16
CA LEU A 148 -11.51 2.55 -27.24
C LEU A 148 -12.66 1.84 -26.53
N THR A 149 -12.41 0.59 -26.11
CA THR A 149 -13.41 -0.23 -25.40
C THR A 149 -13.73 0.34 -24.02
N GLY A 150 -14.87 -0.07 -23.44
CA GLY A 150 -15.26 0.33 -22.07
C GLY A 150 -14.20 0.02 -21.01
N TRP A 151 -13.36 -1.00 -21.26
CA TRP A 151 -12.23 -1.37 -20.41
C TRP A 151 -11.17 -0.28 -20.27
N HIS A 152 -10.95 0.51 -21.32
CA HIS A 152 -9.97 1.59 -21.31
C HIS A 152 -10.36 2.73 -20.35
N ARG A 153 -11.60 2.75 -19.87
CA ARG A 153 -12.03 3.65 -18.78
C ARG A 153 -11.41 3.28 -17.44
N TRP A 154 -11.12 2.00 -17.22
CA TRP A 154 -10.44 1.55 -16.01
C TRP A 154 -9.03 2.09 -15.92
N TYR A 155 -8.31 2.26 -17.03
CA TYR A 155 -7.00 2.91 -17.00
C TYR A 155 -7.09 4.37 -16.57
N SER A 156 -8.05 5.15 -17.09
CA SER A 156 -8.28 6.51 -16.58
C SER A 156 -8.78 6.52 -15.13
N PHE A 157 -9.51 5.50 -14.68
CA PHE A 157 -10.02 5.40 -13.32
C PHE A 157 -8.91 5.08 -12.33
N ILE A 158 -8.09 4.06 -12.64
CA ILE A 158 -6.90 3.68 -11.89
C ILE A 158 -5.89 4.83 -11.94
N TYR A 159 -5.71 5.50 -13.07
CA TYR A 159 -4.75 6.60 -13.17
C TYR A 159 -5.25 7.87 -12.47
N ARG A 160 -6.52 8.27 -12.62
CA ARG A 160 -7.00 9.59 -12.14
C ARG A 160 -8.38 9.65 -11.51
N LEU A 161 -9.00 8.51 -11.23
CA LEU A 161 -10.43 8.41 -10.87
C LEU A 161 -11.33 9.07 -11.93
N GLY A 162 -10.84 9.20 -13.17
CA GLY A 162 -11.60 9.68 -14.31
C GLY A 162 -12.23 8.50 -15.04
N PHE A 163 -13.42 8.68 -15.61
CA PHE A 163 -14.13 7.60 -16.32
C PHE A 163 -14.02 7.73 -17.86
N ARG A 164 -12.93 8.33 -18.34
CA ARG A 164 -12.70 8.54 -19.78
C ARG A 164 -11.89 7.40 -20.38
N PRO A 165 -12.11 7.04 -21.65
CA PRO A 165 -11.32 6.00 -22.30
C PRO A 165 -9.88 6.47 -22.52
N ALA A 166 -8.91 5.72 -21.97
CA ALA A 166 -7.49 6.04 -22.06
C ALA A 166 -6.62 4.77 -22.11
N PHE A 167 -5.39 4.91 -22.61
CA PHE A 167 -4.38 3.83 -22.56
C PHE A 167 -3.03 4.39 -22.08
N LEU A 168 -2.18 3.48 -21.61
CA LEU A 168 -0.89 3.80 -20.98
C LEU A 168 0.27 3.46 -21.92
N ILE A 169 1.27 4.33 -21.97
CA ILE A 169 2.57 4.08 -22.61
C ILE A 169 3.66 4.34 -21.57
N THR A 170 4.60 3.43 -21.39
CA THR A 170 5.72 3.61 -20.46
C THR A 170 7.04 3.79 -21.21
N SER A 171 8.05 4.38 -20.57
CA SER A 171 9.37 4.64 -21.15
C SER A 171 10.16 3.39 -21.51
N GLN A 172 9.69 2.19 -21.14
CA GLN A 172 10.29 0.92 -21.52
C GLN A 172 9.91 0.47 -22.94
N ILE A 173 9.05 1.20 -23.65
CA ILE A 173 8.70 0.91 -25.03
C ILE A 173 9.86 1.29 -25.97
N SER A 174 10.07 0.52 -27.04
CA SER A 174 11.10 0.82 -28.04
C SER A 174 10.88 2.18 -28.71
N GLU A 175 11.93 2.98 -28.87
CA GLU A 175 11.89 4.31 -29.51
C GLU A 175 10.88 5.26 -28.82
N PHE A 176 10.83 5.26 -27.47
CA PHE A 176 9.89 6.07 -26.69
C PHE A 176 9.89 7.56 -27.09
N ASP A 177 11.07 8.18 -27.20
CA ASP A 177 11.18 9.61 -27.51
C ASP A 177 10.63 9.94 -28.91
N ASP A 178 10.87 9.07 -29.89
CA ASP A 178 10.36 9.22 -31.25
C ASP A 178 8.83 9.02 -31.30
N LEU A 179 8.31 8.08 -30.52
CA LEU A 179 6.87 7.87 -30.37
C LEU A 179 6.18 9.10 -29.78
N VAL A 180 6.77 9.71 -28.74
CA VAL A 180 6.25 10.94 -28.11
C VAL A 180 6.28 12.11 -29.09
N LYS A 181 7.39 12.32 -29.79
CA LYS A 181 7.50 13.37 -30.81
C LYS A 181 6.47 13.21 -31.92
N THR A 182 6.26 11.98 -32.38
CA THR A 182 5.26 11.66 -33.42
C THR A 182 3.84 11.94 -32.91
N LEU A 183 3.53 11.51 -31.68
CA LEU A 183 2.25 11.75 -31.02
C LEU A 183 1.93 13.25 -30.94
N LEU A 184 2.88 14.06 -30.46
CA LEU A 184 2.66 15.49 -30.27
C LEU A 184 2.56 16.25 -31.59
N SER A 185 3.48 15.98 -32.52
CA SER A 185 3.51 16.67 -33.81
C SER A 185 2.27 16.38 -34.68
N GLU A 186 1.83 15.11 -34.77
CA GLU A 186 0.67 14.74 -35.57
C GLU A 186 -0.66 15.09 -34.89
N ALA A 187 -0.75 14.99 -33.55
CA ALA A 187 -1.96 15.43 -32.84
C ALA A 187 -2.14 16.96 -32.92
N ASP A 188 -1.07 17.75 -32.79
CA ASP A 188 -1.12 19.21 -32.98
C ASP A 188 -1.42 19.60 -34.42
N ARG A 189 -0.94 18.82 -35.39
CA ARG A 189 -1.26 19.03 -36.81
C ARG A 189 -2.74 18.76 -37.08
N ALA A 190 -3.27 17.65 -36.59
CA ALA A 190 -4.68 17.29 -36.72
C ALA A 190 -5.60 18.33 -36.04
N ALA A 191 -5.25 18.78 -34.83
CA ALA A 191 -5.96 19.83 -34.12
C ALA A 191 -6.01 21.15 -34.90
N ARG A 192 -4.90 21.56 -35.51
CA ARG A 192 -4.82 22.78 -36.35
C ARG A 192 -5.69 22.68 -37.61
N THR A 193 -5.81 21.49 -38.20
CA THR A 193 -6.62 21.30 -39.42
C THR A 193 -8.13 21.30 -39.18
N MET A 194 -8.60 21.03 -37.95
CA MET A 194 -10.03 20.83 -37.67
C MET A 194 -10.84 22.10 -37.32
N ALA A 195 -10.26 23.31 -37.34
CA ALA A 195 -10.95 24.58 -37.00
C ALA A 195 -11.62 24.65 -35.61
N THR A 196 -11.66 23.55 -34.84
CA THR A 196 -11.82 23.53 -33.39
C THR A 196 -10.53 24.06 -32.79
N GLY A 197 -10.53 25.27 -32.22
CA GLY A 197 -9.38 25.86 -31.50
C GLY A 197 -8.94 25.10 -30.23
N ARG A 198 -9.04 23.77 -30.22
CA ARG A 198 -8.58 22.87 -29.16
C ARG A 198 -7.14 22.47 -29.47
N GLN A 199 -6.19 23.19 -28.88
CA GLN A 199 -4.82 22.67 -28.79
C GLN A 199 -4.82 21.42 -27.91
N VAL A 200 -4.07 20.38 -28.32
CA VAL A 200 -3.86 19.20 -27.49
C VAL A 200 -3.06 19.66 -26.28
N GLU A 201 -3.71 19.72 -25.12
CA GLU A 201 -3.07 20.22 -23.90
C GLU A 201 -2.08 19.16 -23.40
N LEU A 202 -0.79 19.37 -23.71
CA LEU A 202 0.31 18.65 -23.09
C LEU A 202 0.36 19.10 -21.61
N GLN A 203 -0.26 18.32 -20.73
CA GLN A 203 -0.16 18.59 -19.30
C GLN A 203 1.09 17.90 -18.75
N GLU A 204 2.24 18.55 -18.91
CA GLU A 204 3.45 18.23 -18.15
C GLU A 204 3.15 18.43 -16.65
N GLY A 205 3.30 17.39 -15.85
CA GLY A 205 2.94 17.39 -14.41
C GLY A 205 1.52 16.91 -14.07
N ALA A 206 0.77 16.34 -15.03
CA ALA A 206 -0.52 15.69 -14.75
C ALA A 206 -0.35 14.29 -14.16
N SER A 207 0.29 14.20 -12.99
CA SER A 207 0.52 12.91 -12.37
C SER A 207 -0.74 12.24 -11.80
N SER A 208 -0.76 10.91 -11.95
CA SER A 208 -1.86 10.04 -11.57
C SER A 208 -2.01 9.96 -10.04
N PRO A 209 -3.13 10.28 -9.37
CA PRO A 209 -3.30 10.12 -7.93
C PRO A 209 -2.94 8.74 -7.36
N LEU A 210 -3.08 7.64 -8.13
CA LEU A 210 -2.80 6.28 -7.64
C LEU A 210 -1.32 5.89 -7.80
N PHE A 211 -0.68 6.22 -8.93
CA PHE A 211 0.79 6.21 -9.05
C PHE A 211 1.48 7.29 -8.22
N ARG A 212 0.86 8.43 -7.94
CA ARG A 212 1.31 9.37 -6.91
C ARG A 212 1.20 8.67 -5.57
N LEU A 213 0.05 8.12 -5.17
CA LEU A 213 -0.08 7.36 -3.92
C LEU A 213 0.95 6.21 -3.78
N LEU A 214 1.25 5.49 -4.88
CA LEU A 214 2.14 4.32 -4.90
C LEU A 214 3.63 4.66 -5.09
N LEU A 215 3.98 5.74 -5.80
CA LEU A 215 5.38 6.11 -6.12
C LEU A 215 5.83 7.42 -5.43
N SER A 216 4.91 8.32 -5.11
CA SER A 216 5.16 9.57 -4.38
C SER A 216 3.91 10.08 -3.63
N PRO A 217 3.46 9.40 -2.55
CA PRO A 217 2.16 9.66 -1.91
C PRO A 217 1.96 11.11 -1.49
N LEU A 218 3.03 11.88 -1.38
CA LEU A 218 3.06 13.29 -1.00
C LEU A 218 2.79 14.27 -2.13
N SER A 219 3.02 13.90 -3.40
CA SER A 219 2.60 14.71 -4.54
C SER A 219 1.07 14.69 -4.74
N PHE A 220 0.36 13.73 -4.13
CA PHE A 220 -1.09 13.76 -3.98
C PHE A 220 -1.54 14.85 -2.99
N PHE A 221 -0.73 15.12 -1.96
CA PHE A 221 -0.93 16.16 -0.96
C PHE A 221 -0.35 17.52 -1.40
N ALA A 222 0.52 17.62 -2.42
CA ALA A 222 0.96 18.91 -2.93
C ALA A 222 -0.18 19.64 -3.69
N GLN A 223 -0.51 20.87 -3.27
CA GLN A 223 -1.47 21.70 -3.97
C GLN A 223 -0.93 22.06 -5.37
N ARG A 224 -1.76 21.92 -6.42
CA ARG A 224 -1.45 22.57 -7.70
C ARG A 224 -1.46 24.07 -7.46
N SER A 225 -0.32 24.73 -7.63
CA SER A 225 -0.26 26.15 -7.90
C SER A 225 -0.96 26.39 -9.24
N SER A 226 -2.29 26.51 -9.19
CA SER A 226 -3.02 27.18 -10.26
C SER A 226 -2.48 28.59 -10.30
N ARG A 227 -1.61 28.88 -11.28
CA ARG A 227 -1.22 30.22 -11.70
C ARG A 227 -0.39 31.01 -10.67
N ARG A 228 0.93 30.90 -10.80
CA ARG A 228 1.94 31.72 -10.11
C ARG A 228 2.03 33.15 -10.70
N ASP A 229 0.93 33.71 -11.20
CA ASP A 229 0.85 35.11 -11.67
C ASP A 229 0.00 36.00 -10.75
N ASP A 230 -0.73 35.44 -9.79
CA ASP A 230 -1.34 36.24 -8.74
C ASP A 230 -0.36 36.24 -7.56
N ALA A 231 0.28 37.39 -7.35
CA ALA A 231 1.06 37.68 -6.15
C ALA A 231 0.32 37.12 -4.93
N PRO A 232 1.02 36.52 -3.94
CA PRO A 232 0.36 36.05 -2.73
C PRO A 232 -0.46 37.23 -2.21
N PRO A 233 -1.79 37.13 -2.07
CA PRO A 233 -2.50 38.15 -1.35
C PRO A 233 -1.80 38.17 -0.01
N ALA A 234 -1.25 39.32 0.36
CA ALA A 234 -0.82 39.58 1.71
C ALA A 234 -2.08 39.36 2.55
N VAL A 235 -2.30 38.12 2.99
CA VAL A 235 -3.35 37.79 3.95
C VAL A 235 -2.91 38.58 5.15
N ALA A 236 -3.65 39.66 5.38
CA ALA A 236 -3.38 40.56 6.46
C ALA A 236 -3.36 39.71 7.73
N ILE A 237 -2.20 39.68 8.40
CA ILE A 237 -1.95 39.02 9.69
C ILE A 237 -2.87 39.58 10.80
N SER A 238 -3.75 40.52 10.46
CA SER A 238 -4.77 41.17 11.28
C SER A 238 -6.08 40.39 11.43
N GLY A 239 -6.29 39.26 10.74
CA GLY A 239 -7.41 38.36 11.01
C GLY A 239 -7.21 37.59 12.34
N ASP A 240 -8.24 37.53 13.19
CA ASP A 240 -8.17 36.90 14.52
C ASP A 240 -8.05 35.35 14.48
N VAL A 241 -8.39 34.76 13.33
CA VAL A 241 -8.43 33.31 13.12
C VAL A 241 -7.88 32.97 11.74
N VAL A 242 -6.94 32.03 11.68
CA VAL A 242 -6.44 31.44 10.43
C VAL A 242 -6.94 30.01 10.32
N THR A 243 -7.81 29.74 9.34
CA THR A 243 -8.40 28.42 9.11
C THR A 243 -7.65 27.66 8.02
N GLY A 244 -7.30 26.41 8.31
CA GLY A 244 -6.73 25.44 7.38
C GLY A 244 -7.69 24.27 7.16
N GLU A 245 -8.22 24.16 5.94
CA GLU A 245 -9.00 23.00 5.50
C GLU A 245 -8.31 22.25 4.37
N TYR A 246 -8.43 20.93 4.39
CA TYR A 246 -7.97 20.09 3.30
C TYR A 246 -8.95 20.11 2.11
N PRO A 247 -8.44 20.01 0.86
CA PRO A 247 -9.27 19.91 -0.33
C PRO A 247 -10.30 18.78 -0.19
N ARG A 248 -11.53 19.04 -0.66
CA ARG A 248 -12.66 18.10 -0.54
C ARG A 248 -12.33 16.69 -1.02
N ARG A 249 -11.42 16.54 -1.99
CA ARG A 249 -10.98 15.23 -2.52
C ARG A 249 -10.21 14.42 -1.48
N ILE A 250 -9.22 15.03 -0.82
CA ILE A 250 -8.40 14.36 0.20
C ILE A 250 -9.26 13.98 1.40
N ARG A 251 -10.12 14.92 1.83
CA ARG A 251 -11.09 14.65 2.89
C ARG A 251 -12.04 13.52 2.49
N ALA A 252 -12.59 13.54 1.28
CA ALA A 252 -13.49 12.49 0.78
C ALA A 252 -12.79 11.12 0.69
N THR A 253 -11.52 11.05 0.31
CA THR A 253 -10.79 9.77 0.27
C THR A 253 -10.55 9.22 1.67
N LEU A 254 -10.07 10.04 2.62
CA LEU A 254 -9.84 9.57 3.99
C LEU A 254 -11.13 9.18 4.70
N THR A 255 -12.16 10.03 4.59
CA THR A 255 -13.48 9.74 5.16
C THR A 255 -14.16 8.54 4.50
N GLY A 256 -14.05 8.41 3.17
CA GLY A 256 -14.57 7.26 2.43
C GLY A 256 -13.89 5.95 2.81
N THR A 257 -12.56 5.94 2.92
CA THR A 257 -11.81 4.76 3.37
C THR A 257 -12.14 4.40 4.81
N ALA A 258 -12.19 5.38 5.73
CA ALA A 258 -12.57 5.13 7.11
C ALA A 258 -14.01 4.61 7.24
N ALA A 259 -14.96 5.18 6.48
CA ALA A 259 -16.34 4.73 6.44
C ALA A 259 -16.47 3.31 5.86
N PHE A 260 -15.70 2.99 4.83
CA PHE A 260 -15.64 1.64 4.27
C PHE A 260 -15.12 0.62 5.29
N VAL A 261 -14.00 0.91 5.96
CA VAL A 261 -13.46 0.05 7.03
C VAL A 261 -14.46 -0.12 8.16
N ALA A 262 -15.14 0.95 8.59
CA ALA A 262 -16.16 0.89 9.63
C ALA A 262 -17.39 0.06 9.20
N ALA A 263 -17.88 0.23 7.97
CA ALA A 263 -19.00 -0.54 7.46
C ALA A 263 -18.68 -2.04 7.37
N VAL A 264 -17.48 -2.38 6.90
CA VAL A 264 -17.00 -3.76 6.86
C VAL A 264 -16.81 -4.33 8.27
N ALA A 265 -16.32 -3.53 9.22
CA ALA A 265 -16.18 -3.95 10.62
C ALA A 265 -17.54 -4.26 11.27
N ILE A 266 -18.55 -3.42 11.02
CA ILE A 266 -19.93 -3.65 11.48
C ILE A 266 -20.50 -4.90 10.84
N LEU A 267 -20.32 -5.09 9.53
CA LEU A 267 -20.78 -6.28 8.83
C LEU A 267 -20.13 -7.55 9.42
N ARG A 268 -18.81 -7.54 9.63
CA ARG A 268 -18.08 -8.65 10.26
C ARG A 268 -18.60 -8.92 11.68
N TYR A 269 -18.79 -7.88 12.49
CA TYR A 269 -19.35 -8.01 13.84
C TYR A 269 -20.73 -8.67 13.84
N LEU A 270 -21.62 -8.22 12.96
CA LEU A 270 -22.94 -8.80 12.78
C LEU A 270 -22.85 -10.28 12.36
N THR A 271 -21.99 -10.62 11.41
CA THR A 271 -21.81 -12.03 11.00
C THR A 271 -21.38 -12.91 12.17
N LEU A 272 -20.42 -12.47 13.00
CA LEU A 272 -19.91 -13.24 14.13
C LEU A 272 -20.96 -13.43 15.22
N ILE A 273 -21.73 -12.39 15.54
CA ILE A 273 -22.82 -12.48 16.52
C ILE A 273 -23.93 -13.39 16.01
N MET A 274 -24.29 -13.28 14.74
CA MET A 274 -25.33 -14.12 14.15
C MET A 274 -24.90 -15.59 14.14
N THR A 275 -23.63 -15.88 13.83
CA THR A 275 -23.05 -17.23 13.93
C THR A 275 -23.08 -17.76 15.36
N TYR A 276 -22.69 -16.94 16.34
CA TYR A 276 -22.79 -17.30 17.76
C TYR A 276 -24.24 -17.64 18.15
N LEU A 277 -25.18 -16.76 17.80
CA LEU A 277 -26.59 -16.92 18.15
C LEU A 277 -27.22 -18.15 17.49
N ALA A 278 -26.85 -18.46 16.24
CA ALA A 278 -27.26 -19.68 15.54
C ALA A 278 -26.71 -20.97 16.19
N MET A 279 -25.51 -20.91 16.77
CA MET A 279 -24.91 -22.03 17.49
C MET A 279 -25.59 -22.23 18.86
N THR A 280 -25.82 -21.16 19.62
CA THR A 280 -26.43 -21.22 20.96
C THR A 280 -27.92 -21.54 20.91
N PHE A 281 -28.65 -21.03 19.91
CA PHE A 281 -30.10 -21.22 19.77
C PHE A 281 -30.45 -21.88 18.43
N PRO A 282 -30.48 -23.22 18.35
CA PRO A 282 -30.76 -23.95 17.11
C PRO A 282 -32.10 -23.59 16.46
N ALA A 283 -33.07 -23.11 17.24
CA ALA A 283 -34.37 -22.65 16.72
C ALA A 283 -34.25 -21.50 15.71
N LEU A 284 -33.24 -20.63 15.85
CA LEU A 284 -33.02 -19.50 14.96
C LEU A 284 -32.51 -19.91 13.57
N ARG A 285 -31.94 -21.11 13.44
CA ARG A 285 -31.44 -21.65 12.15
C ARG A 285 -32.55 -21.80 11.10
N ARG A 286 -33.81 -21.87 11.53
CA ARG A 286 -34.98 -21.96 10.63
C ARG A 286 -35.28 -20.66 9.89
N LEU A 287 -34.71 -19.54 10.34
CA LEU A 287 -34.89 -18.24 9.70
C LEU A 287 -33.90 -18.08 8.52
N PRO A 288 -34.33 -17.45 7.40
CA PRO A 288 -33.55 -17.39 6.17
C PRO A 288 -32.19 -16.70 6.32
N VAL A 289 -32.08 -15.74 7.26
CA VAL A 289 -30.83 -15.01 7.53
C VAL A 289 -29.77 -15.89 8.19
N PHE A 290 -30.17 -16.88 9.00
CA PHE A 290 -29.24 -17.77 9.71
C PHE A 290 -28.89 -19.03 8.91
N ASN A 291 -29.72 -19.40 7.92
CA ASN A 291 -29.48 -20.56 7.05
C ASN A 291 -28.31 -20.34 6.07
N GLN A 292 -27.86 -19.10 5.88
CA GLN A 292 -26.74 -18.75 4.99
C GLN A 292 -25.38 -18.73 5.71
N LEU A 293 -25.34 -18.97 7.02
CA LEU A 293 -24.11 -18.93 7.81
C LEU A 293 -23.38 -20.26 7.73
N ASP A 294 -22.05 -20.23 7.52
CA ASP A 294 -21.20 -21.42 7.58
C ASP A 294 -21.01 -21.84 9.04
N LEU A 295 -21.88 -22.75 9.51
CA LEU A 295 -21.88 -23.24 10.89
C LEU A 295 -20.94 -24.44 11.02
N ARG A 296 -19.64 -24.18 11.09
CA ARG A 296 -18.66 -25.19 11.49
C ARG A 296 -18.86 -25.54 12.97
N LEU A 297 -18.63 -26.80 13.35
CA LEU A 297 -18.60 -27.20 14.76
C LEU A 297 -17.38 -26.57 15.42
N LEU A 298 -17.58 -25.40 16.06
CA LEU A 298 -16.51 -24.68 16.74
C LEU A 298 -16.35 -25.22 18.17
N PRO A 299 -15.11 -25.42 18.62
CA PRO A 299 -14.83 -25.99 19.95
C PRO A 299 -15.32 -25.10 21.10
N ALA A 300 -15.41 -23.78 20.89
CA ALA A 300 -15.80 -22.81 21.91
C ALA A 300 -16.70 -21.70 21.33
N PRO A 301 -18.03 -21.86 21.33
CA PRO A 301 -18.95 -20.87 20.75
C PRO A 301 -18.83 -19.48 21.39
N TRP A 302 -18.53 -19.39 22.68
CA TRP A 302 -18.36 -18.11 23.39
C TRP A 302 -17.19 -17.26 22.85
N TRP A 303 -16.18 -17.91 22.25
CA TRP A 303 -15.02 -17.22 21.68
C TRP A 303 -15.41 -16.30 20.53
N LEU A 304 -16.44 -16.66 19.75
CA LEU A 304 -16.98 -15.81 18.67
C LEU A 304 -17.44 -14.45 19.19
N LEU A 305 -17.99 -14.40 20.41
CA LEU A 305 -18.42 -13.14 21.02
C LEU A 305 -17.20 -12.29 21.39
N VAL A 306 -16.16 -12.89 21.97
CA VAL A 306 -14.92 -12.19 22.31
C VAL A 306 -14.21 -11.69 21.05
N GLU A 307 -14.07 -12.55 20.04
CA GLU A 307 -13.56 -12.21 18.71
C GLU A 307 -14.30 -11.02 18.11
N ALA A 308 -15.64 -11.03 18.12
CA ALA A 308 -16.45 -9.97 17.55
C ALA A 308 -16.08 -8.60 18.15
N HIS A 309 -15.93 -8.52 19.48
CA HIS A 309 -15.58 -7.26 20.15
C HIS A 309 -14.12 -6.85 19.89
N ILE A 310 -13.17 -7.80 19.89
CA ILE A 310 -11.76 -7.52 19.61
C ILE A 310 -11.59 -7.00 18.17
N VAL A 311 -12.16 -7.69 17.19
CA VAL A 311 -12.08 -7.32 15.77
C VAL A 311 -12.75 -5.96 15.53
N LEU A 312 -13.93 -5.74 16.11
CA LEU A 312 -14.64 -4.46 15.99
C LEU A 312 -13.82 -3.32 16.57
N LEU A 313 -13.29 -3.48 17.79
CA LEU A 313 -12.50 -2.44 18.46
C LEU A 313 -11.23 -2.12 17.67
N PHE A 314 -10.53 -3.14 17.18
CA PHE A 314 -9.34 -2.97 16.37
C PHE A 314 -9.65 -2.22 15.05
N LEU A 315 -10.64 -2.67 14.29
CA LEU A 315 -10.98 -2.07 12.99
C LEU A 315 -11.54 -0.65 13.14
N LEU A 316 -12.32 -0.37 14.19
CA LEU A 316 -12.76 1.00 14.50
C LEU A 316 -11.58 1.89 14.92
N GLY A 317 -10.61 1.35 15.65
CA GLY A 317 -9.35 2.04 15.95
C GLY A 317 -8.59 2.44 14.68
N VAL A 318 -8.43 1.50 13.75
CA VAL A 318 -7.82 1.75 12.43
C VAL A 318 -8.62 2.80 11.65
N ALA A 319 -9.95 2.69 11.59
CA ALA A 319 -10.80 3.67 10.92
C ALA A 319 -10.67 5.07 11.55
N SER A 320 -10.56 5.17 12.88
CA SER A 320 -10.32 6.42 13.59
C SER A 320 -8.98 7.04 13.21
N VAL A 321 -7.90 6.26 13.18
CA VAL A 321 -6.56 6.74 12.77
C VAL A 321 -6.61 7.26 11.33
N VAL A 322 -7.20 6.52 10.40
CA VAL A 322 -7.32 6.93 8.99
C VAL A 322 -8.15 8.21 8.85
N TYR A 323 -9.26 8.32 9.57
CA TYR A 323 -10.13 9.49 9.55
C TYR A 323 -9.43 10.75 10.11
N HIS A 324 -8.64 10.60 11.18
CA HIS A 324 -7.98 11.70 11.87
C HIS A 324 -6.54 11.95 11.43
N LEU A 325 -6.05 11.26 10.40
CA LEU A 325 -4.67 11.42 9.93
C LEU A 325 -4.38 12.86 9.50
N LEU A 326 -5.35 13.53 8.87
CA LEU A 326 -5.24 14.92 8.38
C LEU A 326 -6.47 15.75 8.84
N PRO A 327 -6.47 16.25 10.09
CA PRO A 327 -7.59 16.99 10.64
C PRO A 327 -7.64 18.44 10.13
N ALA A 328 -8.83 19.04 10.12
CA ALA A 328 -8.97 20.49 9.89
C ALA A 328 -8.51 21.26 11.14
N LEU A 329 -7.85 22.40 10.91
CA LEU A 329 -7.19 23.18 11.94
C LEU A 329 -7.60 24.64 11.86
N GLU A 330 -7.78 25.28 13.01
CA GLU A 330 -7.98 26.73 13.07
C GLU A 330 -7.10 27.30 14.18
N ALA A 331 -6.16 28.16 13.80
CA ALA A 331 -5.27 28.84 14.72
C ALA A 331 -5.95 30.10 15.25
N HIS A 332 -6.12 30.15 16.58
CA HIS A 332 -6.68 31.28 17.32
C HIS A 332 -5.59 31.91 18.21
N ARG A 333 -5.84 33.10 18.78
CA ARG A 333 -4.92 33.70 19.76
C ARG A 333 -4.69 32.82 20.99
N GLU A 334 -5.73 32.14 21.47
CA GLU A 334 -5.67 31.34 22.69
C GLU A 334 -5.08 29.93 22.47
N GLY A 335 -5.11 29.42 21.23
CA GLY A 335 -4.63 28.09 20.93
C GLY A 335 -4.97 27.58 19.52
N LEU A 336 -4.53 26.35 19.24
CA LEU A 336 -4.84 25.62 18.02
C LEU A 336 -6.09 24.78 18.22
N THR A 337 -7.15 25.06 17.47
CA THR A 337 -8.36 24.24 17.49
C THR A 337 -8.29 23.16 16.42
N ILE A 338 -8.68 21.95 16.80
CA ILE A 338 -8.70 20.78 15.92
C ILE A 338 -10.12 20.26 15.88
N ARG A 339 -10.65 20.14 14.67
CA ARG A 339 -11.96 19.54 14.47
C ARG A 339 -11.82 18.04 14.25
N ARG A 340 -12.34 17.23 15.18
CA ARG A 340 -12.33 15.76 15.12
C ARG A 340 -13.75 15.22 15.18
N LEU A 341 -14.20 14.56 14.10
CA LEU A 341 -15.51 13.89 14.01
C LEU A 341 -16.68 14.82 14.44
N TRP A 342 -17.07 14.80 15.71
CA TRP A 342 -18.15 15.58 16.32
C TRP A 342 -17.69 16.54 17.43
N ARG A 343 -16.41 16.50 17.81
CA ARG A 343 -15.83 17.29 18.90
C ARG A 343 -14.75 18.21 18.38
N THR A 344 -14.71 19.41 18.93
CA THR A 344 -13.62 20.37 18.71
C THR A 344 -12.72 20.34 19.94
N TYR A 345 -11.42 20.19 19.72
CA TYR A 345 -10.41 20.22 20.76
C TYR A 345 -9.60 21.50 20.62
N THR A 346 -9.58 22.34 21.64
CA THR A 346 -8.78 23.56 21.71
C THR A 346 -7.49 23.24 22.47
N LEU A 347 -6.35 23.24 21.77
CA LEU A 347 -5.04 23.07 22.38
C LEU A 347 -4.43 24.43 22.69
N PRO A 348 -4.15 24.76 23.96
CA PRO A 348 -3.46 26.00 24.28
C PRO A 348 -2.01 25.94 23.77
N TRP A 349 -1.43 27.11 23.45
CA TRP A 349 -0.05 27.19 22.95
C TRP A 349 0.98 26.61 23.94
N SER A 350 0.69 26.63 25.25
CA SER A 350 1.49 26.02 26.31
C SER A 350 1.63 24.51 26.22
N CYS A 351 0.72 23.82 25.52
CA CYS A 351 0.78 22.36 25.36
C CYS A 351 1.65 21.92 24.17
N LEU A 352 2.08 22.85 23.31
CA LEU A 352 2.90 22.53 22.14
C LEU A 352 4.35 22.38 22.55
N ARG A 353 4.91 21.19 22.29
CA ARG A 353 6.28 20.85 22.71
C ARG A 353 7.28 21.04 21.59
N VAL A 354 7.01 20.41 20.45
CA VAL A 354 7.94 20.39 19.32
C VAL A 354 7.15 20.45 18.02
N MET A 355 7.60 21.30 17.11
CA MET A 355 7.19 21.33 15.72
C MET A 355 8.32 20.76 14.87
N LYS A 356 8.01 19.66 14.18
CA LYS A 356 8.92 18.87 13.37
C LYS A 356 8.55 19.05 11.91
N VAL A 357 9.44 19.58 11.09
CA VAL A 357 9.22 19.75 9.66
C VAL A 357 10.06 18.73 8.91
N THR A 358 9.47 18.04 7.93
CA THR A 358 10.19 17.26 6.92
C THR A 358 9.86 17.82 5.54
N GLU A 359 10.89 18.24 4.82
CA GLU A 359 10.79 18.66 3.43
C GLU A 359 10.96 17.46 2.50
N PHE A 360 9.99 17.24 1.62
CA PHE A 360 10.04 16.18 0.60
C PHE A 360 10.35 16.71 -0.78
N SER A 361 9.95 17.96 -1.07
CA SER A 361 10.29 18.73 -2.27
C SER A 361 10.13 20.22 -1.97
N GLU A 362 10.58 21.09 -2.88
CA GLU A 362 10.44 22.54 -2.76
C GLU A 362 9.00 23.01 -2.47
N ASN A 363 7.99 22.24 -2.90
CA ASN A 363 6.57 22.58 -2.75
C ASN A 363 5.79 21.61 -1.84
N SER A 364 6.46 20.65 -1.20
CA SER A 364 5.78 19.66 -0.36
C SER A 364 6.52 19.42 0.94
N GLN A 365 5.96 19.96 2.01
CA GLN A 365 6.41 19.73 3.38
C GLN A 365 5.31 19.01 4.16
N VAL A 366 5.75 18.16 5.09
CA VAL A 366 4.91 17.57 6.12
C VAL A 366 5.42 18.07 7.46
N VAL A 367 4.51 18.45 8.33
CA VAL A 367 4.80 19.00 9.64
C VAL A 367 4.10 18.15 10.69
N LEU A 368 4.86 17.61 11.62
CA LEU A 368 4.32 16.99 12.82
C LEU A 368 4.39 17.99 13.98
N ILE A 369 3.24 18.23 14.61
CA ILE A 369 3.13 19.03 15.81
C ILE A 369 2.92 18.09 17.00
N GLN A 370 3.88 18.03 17.93
CA GLN A 370 3.79 17.21 19.13
C GLN A 370 3.33 18.01 20.34
N VAL A 371 2.47 17.40 21.16
CA VAL A 371 1.91 18.03 22.35
C VAL A 371 2.18 17.22 23.62
N THR A 372 2.13 17.89 24.77
CA THR A 372 2.34 17.25 26.09
C THR A 372 1.10 16.55 26.64
N GLY A 373 -0.09 16.79 26.09
CA GLY A 373 -1.34 16.19 26.52
C GLY A 373 -2.57 16.72 25.77
N GLY A 374 -3.77 16.34 26.21
CA GLY A 374 -5.04 16.87 25.68
C GLY A 374 -5.56 16.21 24.40
N LEU A 375 -4.74 15.41 23.70
CA LEU A 375 -5.17 14.67 22.51
C LEU A 375 -5.51 13.19 22.81
N PRO A 376 -6.47 12.62 22.06
CA PRO A 376 -6.82 11.20 22.14
C PRO A 376 -5.67 10.26 21.74
N VAL A 377 -5.80 8.97 22.10
CA VAL A 377 -4.76 7.94 21.93
C VAL A 377 -4.36 7.73 20.47
N ASP A 378 -5.29 7.90 19.53
CA ASP A 378 -5.01 7.78 18.09
C ASP A 378 -4.04 8.86 17.58
N ALA A 379 -3.92 10.01 18.26
CA ALA A 379 -2.90 11.02 17.96
C ALA A 379 -1.47 10.52 18.24
N ARG A 380 -1.30 9.53 19.12
CA ARG A 380 0.02 8.91 19.38
C ARG A 380 0.44 8.00 18.24
N ILE A 381 -0.53 7.34 17.59
CA ILE A 381 -0.28 6.50 16.41
C ILE A 381 0.20 7.36 15.24
N VAL A 382 -0.37 8.57 15.08
CA VAL A 382 0.07 9.51 14.04
C VAL A 382 1.54 9.90 14.21
N SER A 383 1.98 10.25 15.42
CA SER A 383 3.40 10.52 15.69
C SER A 383 4.27 9.28 15.47
N PHE A 384 3.81 8.11 15.91
CA PHE A 384 4.54 6.85 15.71
C PHE A 384 4.77 6.57 14.22
N LEU A 385 3.78 6.85 13.36
CA LEU A 385 3.92 6.72 11.92
C LEU A 385 4.89 7.72 11.30
N TYR A 386 5.10 8.88 11.93
CA TYR A 386 5.98 9.94 11.42
C TYR A 386 7.44 9.74 11.84
N ASP A 387 7.72 9.64 13.14
CA ASP A 387 9.09 9.57 13.69
C ASP A 387 9.31 8.41 14.66
N GLY A 388 8.34 7.49 14.79
CA GLY A 388 8.40 6.38 15.74
C GLY A 388 8.15 6.77 17.21
N SER A 389 7.83 8.03 17.50
CA SER A 389 7.55 8.46 18.88
C SER A 389 6.09 8.21 19.29
N LEU A 390 5.89 7.91 20.57
CA LEU A 390 4.55 7.70 21.16
C LEU A 390 3.97 8.97 21.79
N SER A 391 4.55 10.13 21.54
CA SER A 391 4.00 11.42 21.97
C SER A 391 2.75 11.73 21.14
N PRO A 392 1.67 12.26 21.73
CA PRO A 392 0.51 12.66 20.94
C PRO A 392 0.89 13.78 19.98
N GLY A 393 0.48 13.65 18.71
CA GLY A 393 0.79 14.65 17.70
C GLY A 393 -0.25 14.77 16.59
N ILE A 394 -0.08 15.83 15.80
CA ILE A 394 -0.96 16.22 14.70
C ILE A 394 -0.10 16.34 13.45
N LEU A 395 -0.54 15.67 12.38
CA LEU A 395 0.12 15.75 11.09
C LEU A 395 -0.54 16.83 10.23
N ILE A 396 0.28 17.75 9.73
CA ILE A 396 -0.11 18.79 8.78
C ILE A 396 0.67 18.54 7.50
N THR A 397 -0.01 18.66 6.36
CA THR A 397 0.66 18.68 5.07
C THR A 397 0.41 20.03 4.41
N THR A 398 1.35 20.45 3.56
CA THR A 398 1.24 21.63 2.68
C THR A 398 0.01 21.63 1.75
N ALA A 399 -0.77 20.55 1.72
CA ALA A 399 -2.08 20.47 1.06
C ALA A 399 -3.15 21.36 1.68
N ILE A 400 -2.96 21.75 2.95
CA ILE A 400 -3.95 22.49 3.72
C ILE A 400 -4.10 23.91 3.16
N SER A 401 -5.32 24.43 3.05
CA SER A 401 -5.53 25.80 2.62
C SER A 401 -4.80 26.77 3.56
N ASN A 402 -4.17 27.81 3.02
CA ASN A 402 -3.41 28.79 3.82
C ASN A 402 -2.27 28.16 4.64
N ALA A 403 -1.64 27.07 4.16
CA ALA A 403 -0.55 26.37 4.84
C ALA A 403 0.53 27.33 5.37
N ASP A 404 1.06 28.21 4.52
CA ASP A 404 2.14 29.12 4.91
C ASP A 404 1.72 30.07 6.03
N ALA A 405 0.54 30.68 5.92
CA ALA A 405 0.00 31.59 6.93
C ALA A 405 -0.27 30.87 8.27
N LEU A 406 -0.79 29.64 8.20
CA LEU A 406 -1.07 28.82 9.38
C LEU A 406 0.23 28.38 10.06
N LEU A 407 1.23 27.93 9.31
CA LEU A 407 2.53 27.53 9.83
C LEU A 407 3.29 28.72 10.40
N GLN A 408 3.31 29.87 9.71
CA GLN A 408 3.92 31.11 10.23
C GLN A 408 3.27 31.54 11.54
N ARG A 409 1.93 31.50 11.63
CA ARG A 409 1.23 31.85 12.87
C ARG A 409 1.58 30.91 14.02
N ILE A 410 1.60 29.60 13.76
CA ILE A 410 1.98 28.60 14.75
C ILE A 410 3.41 28.83 15.23
N VAL A 411 4.36 29.02 14.31
CA VAL A 411 5.77 29.26 14.67
C VAL A 411 5.93 30.52 15.50
N LEU A 412 5.28 31.63 15.10
CA LEU A 412 5.34 32.89 15.83
C LEU A 412 4.80 32.76 17.26
N GLU A 413 3.64 32.11 17.45
CA GLU A 413 3.04 31.96 18.77
C GLU A 413 3.80 30.97 19.65
N VAL A 414 4.32 29.89 19.07
CA VAL A 414 5.16 28.91 19.80
C VAL A 414 6.47 29.55 20.25
N MET A 415 7.13 30.34 19.39
CA MET A 415 8.35 31.06 19.74
C MET A 415 8.11 32.14 20.79
N ARG A 416 7.01 32.88 20.67
CA ARG A 416 6.60 33.88 21.68
C ARG A 416 6.44 33.22 23.04
N HIS A 417 5.73 32.10 23.10
CA HIS A 417 5.46 31.44 24.37
C HIS A 417 6.69 30.75 24.96
N HIS A 418 7.54 30.11 24.15
CA HIS A 418 8.81 29.53 24.63
C HIS A 418 9.79 30.60 25.12
N GLY A 419 9.79 31.80 24.50
CA GLY A 419 10.57 32.94 24.96
C GLY A 419 10.11 33.46 26.33
N GLU A 420 8.83 33.32 26.66
CA GLU A 420 8.24 33.72 27.95
C GLU A 420 8.48 32.68 29.07
N THR A 421 8.50 31.38 28.75
CA THR A 421 8.66 30.30 29.75
C THR A 421 10.10 29.84 30.00
N GLY A 422 11.07 30.24 29.17
CA GLY A 422 12.51 29.95 29.39
C GLY A 422 12.88 28.46 29.33
N ASP A 423 12.01 27.62 28.78
CA ASP A 423 12.24 26.17 28.68
C ASP A 423 13.31 25.87 27.62
N THR A 424 14.45 25.34 28.05
CA THR A 424 15.68 25.17 27.26
C THR A 424 15.93 23.71 26.84
N GLN A 425 15.05 22.77 27.19
CA GLN A 425 15.33 21.34 27.03
C GLN A 425 15.24 20.81 25.59
N ALA A 426 14.55 21.49 24.67
CA ALA A 426 14.57 21.18 23.24
C ALA A 426 14.16 22.41 22.41
N PRO A 427 14.75 22.65 21.22
CA PRO A 427 14.31 23.73 20.36
C PRO A 427 12.86 23.47 19.93
N PRO A 428 11.95 24.45 20.08
CA PRO A 428 10.53 24.30 19.74
C PRO A 428 10.29 24.03 18.25
N PHE A 429 11.24 24.43 17.41
CA PHE A 429 11.22 24.22 15.97
C PHE A 429 12.43 23.38 15.54
N GLN A 430 12.15 22.28 14.84
CA GLN A 430 13.16 21.41 14.23
C GLN A 430 12.88 21.34 12.73
N SER A 431 13.63 22.13 11.94
CA SER A 431 13.49 22.14 10.47
C SER A 431 13.91 20.82 9.82
N ASP A 432 14.75 20.04 10.50
CA ASP A 432 15.31 18.76 10.00
C ASP A 432 14.77 17.56 10.77
N ALA A 433 13.54 17.67 11.28
CA ALA A 433 12.97 16.59 12.06
C ALA A 433 12.66 15.38 11.18
N ARG A 434 13.49 14.35 11.33
CA ARG A 434 13.66 13.21 10.44
C ARG A 434 12.48 12.25 10.53
N SER A 435 11.60 12.26 9.52
CA SER A 435 10.61 11.19 9.34
C SER A 435 11.19 10.06 8.50
N ASP A 436 12.14 9.31 9.07
CA ASP A 436 12.83 8.22 8.35
C ASP A 436 11.84 7.23 7.74
N LEU A 437 10.75 6.91 8.46
CA LEU A 437 9.68 6.05 7.97
C LEU A 437 9.04 6.56 6.67
N LEU A 438 8.66 7.83 6.65
CA LEU A 438 8.01 8.44 5.49
C LEU A 438 9.02 8.62 4.35
N LEU A 439 10.23 9.10 4.64
CA LEU A 439 11.28 9.29 3.66
C LEU A 439 11.71 7.95 3.04
N LEU A 440 11.86 6.88 3.82
CA LEU A 440 12.16 5.54 3.30
C LEU A 440 11.02 4.95 2.47
N SER A 441 9.76 5.30 2.79
CA SER A 441 8.60 4.83 2.00
C SER A 441 8.46 5.54 0.65
N VAL A 442 8.94 6.79 0.54
CA VAL A 442 8.74 7.65 -0.65
C VAL A 442 10.01 7.84 -1.47
N GLN A 443 11.15 8.06 -0.81
CA GLN A 443 12.46 8.32 -1.40
C GLN A 443 13.48 7.32 -0.85
N SER A 444 13.18 6.01 -0.96
CA SER A 444 13.93 4.93 -0.33
C SER A 444 15.44 5.01 -0.55
N THR A 445 15.88 5.33 -1.77
CA THR A 445 17.31 5.42 -2.10
C THR A 445 17.97 6.64 -1.45
N ALA A 446 17.39 7.84 -1.60
CA ALA A 446 17.96 9.05 -1.02
C ALA A 446 17.97 9.01 0.52
N ALA A 447 16.91 8.46 1.11
CA ALA A 447 16.83 8.24 2.55
C ALA A 447 17.87 7.21 3.04
N ALA A 448 18.05 6.10 2.31
CA ALA A 448 19.07 5.11 2.62
C ALA A 448 20.49 5.70 2.52
N THR A 449 20.79 6.46 1.46
CA THR A 449 22.09 7.14 1.30
C THR A 449 22.36 8.09 2.47
N ARG A 450 21.38 8.90 2.87
CA ARG A 450 21.51 9.78 4.03
C ARG A 450 21.77 9.01 5.32
N LEU A 451 21.01 7.94 5.58
CA LEU A 451 21.22 7.10 6.78
C LEU A 451 22.62 6.45 6.79
N VAL A 452 23.14 6.08 5.62
CA VAL A 452 24.49 5.56 5.48
C VAL A 452 25.53 6.66 5.73
N GLU A 453 25.36 7.86 5.17
CA GLU A 453 26.24 9.01 5.41
C GLU A 453 26.28 9.40 6.89
N GLU A 454 25.12 9.45 7.55
CA GLU A 454 25.01 9.70 8.99
C GLU A 454 25.72 8.61 9.80
N SER A 455 25.58 7.34 9.39
CA SER A 455 26.31 6.24 10.02
C SER A 455 27.82 6.36 9.78
N ARG A 456 28.25 6.76 8.59
CA ARG A 456 29.66 6.94 8.23
C ARG A 456 30.32 8.08 9.01
N ALA A 457 29.57 9.12 9.35
CA ALA A 457 30.05 10.26 10.13
C ALA A 457 30.52 9.87 11.55
N ASP A 458 30.00 8.77 12.11
CA ASP A 458 30.44 8.24 13.40
C ASP A 458 31.26 6.94 13.20
N PRO A 459 32.59 6.95 13.44
CA PRO A 459 33.43 5.77 13.24
C PRO A 459 33.10 4.62 14.19
N THR A 460 32.43 4.88 15.33
CA THR A 460 32.01 3.83 16.26
C THR A 460 30.94 2.91 15.69
N THR A 461 30.27 3.30 14.59
CA THR A 461 29.26 2.48 13.91
C THR A 461 29.83 1.25 13.21
N GLN A 462 31.14 1.21 12.96
CA GLN A 462 31.81 0.03 12.41
C GLN A 462 31.94 -1.10 13.44
N GLN A 463 31.82 -0.80 14.73
CA GLN A 463 31.98 -1.76 15.82
C GLN A 463 30.64 -2.22 16.38
N ILE A 464 30.62 -3.42 16.95
CA ILE A 464 29.44 -3.96 17.64
C ILE A 464 29.38 -3.37 19.06
N VAL A 465 28.41 -2.49 19.30
CA VAL A 465 28.16 -1.83 20.59
C VAL A 465 26.76 -2.23 21.08
N VAL A 466 26.72 -2.91 22.23
CA VAL A 466 25.48 -3.47 22.81
C VAL A 466 24.41 -2.40 23.01
N GLY A 467 24.79 -1.21 23.52
CA GLY A 467 23.84 -0.12 23.75
C GLY A 467 23.15 0.36 22.47
N ARG A 468 23.86 0.37 21.34
CA ARG A 468 23.31 0.77 20.04
C ARG A 468 22.44 -0.34 19.43
N LEU A 469 22.83 -1.61 19.60
CA LEU A 469 21.98 -2.75 19.22
C LEU A 469 20.64 -2.74 19.97
N LEU A 470 20.65 -2.40 21.26
CA LEU A 470 19.43 -2.27 22.06
C LEU A 470 18.54 -1.12 21.57
N GLN A 471 19.11 -0.03 21.04
CA GLN A 471 18.34 1.05 20.43
C GLN A 471 17.70 0.66 19.09
N THR A 472 18.26 -0.32 18.37
CA THR A 472 17.69 -0.84 17.10
C THR A 472 16.69 -1.97 17.32
N LEU A 473 16.71 -2.60 18.48
CA LEU A 473 15.84 -3.72 18.84
C LEU A 473 14.33 -3.41 18.68
N PRO A 474 13.81 -2.22 19.06
CA PRO A 474 12.39 -1.92 18.85
C PRO A 474 11.96 -1.94 17.38
N ALA A 475 12.82 -1.47 16.47
CA ALA A 475 12.54 -1.52 15.04
C ALA A 475 12.52 -2.97 14.53
N ALA A 476 13.50 -3.78 14.94
CA ALA A 476 13.58 -5.19 14.58
C ALA A 476 12.39 -6.00 15.14
N LEU A 477 12.04 -5.79 16.41
CA LEU A 477 10.87 -6.42 17.04
C LEU A 477 9.56 -5.98 16.39
N GLY A 478 9.41 -4.68 16.10
CA GLY A 478 8.22 -4.16 15.43
C GLY A 478 7.96 -4.86 14.10
N ILE A 479 9.02 -5.19 13.37
CA ILE A 479 8.96 -5.96 12.13
C ILE A 479 8.70 -7.45 12.36
N ALA A 480 9.38 -8.07 13.33
CA ALA A 480 9.30 -9.50 13.61
C ALA A 480 7.97 -9.96 14.20
N VAL A 481 7.24 -9.06 14.87
CA VAL A 481 5.96 -9.38 15.53
C VAL A 481 4.82 -9.60 14.53
N PHE A 482 4.85 -9.00 13.33
CA PHE A 482 3.73 -9.09 12.38
C PHE A 482 3.44 -10.50 11.88
N PRO A 483 4.42 -11.32 11.45
CA PRO A 483 4.17 -12.72 11.11
C PRO A 483 3.48 -13.51 12.23
N ALA A 484 3.85 -13.27 13.49
CA ALA A 484 3.23 -13.90 14.64
C ALA A 484 1.81 -13.39 14.89
N LEU A 485 1.56 -12.08 14.76
CA LEU A 485 0.21 -11.51 14.80
C LEU A 485 -0.67 -12.07 13.69
N MET A 486 -0.10 -12.31 12.51
CA MET A 486 -0.82 -12.91 11.39
C MET A 486 -1.22 -14.36 11.69
N LEU A 487 -0.31 -15.16 12.27
CA LEU A 487 -0.60 -16.51 12.73
C LEU A 487 -1.69 -16.53 13.81
N LEU A 488 -1.54 -15.68 14.83
CA LEU A 488 -2.49 -15.56 15.92
C LEU A 488 -3.87 -15.13 15.40
N ALA A 489 -3.93 -14.13 14.53
CA ALA A 489 -5.18 -13.64 13.95
C ALA A 489 -5.84 -14.69 13.05
N ASP A 490 -5.08 -15.42 12.21
CA ASP A 490 -5.66 -16.44 11.34
C ASP A 490 -6.24 -17.60 12.15
N ARG A 491 -5.44 -18.19 13.05
CA ARG A 491 -5.91 -19.31 13.90
C ARG A 491 -7.02 -18.87 14.85
N SER A 492 -6.87 -17.72 15.49
CA SER A 492 -7.77 -17.34 16.57
C SER A 492 -9.03 -16.62 16.12
N LEU A 493 -8.91 -15.73 15.15
CA LEU A 493 -10.00 -14.83 14.73
C LEU A 493 -10.57 -15.19 13.35
N VAL A 494 -9.87 -16.01 12.55
CA VAL A 494 -10.41 -16.44 11.25
C VAL A 494 -10.89 -17.90 11.30
N GLN A 495 -10.14 -18.79 11.95
CA GLN A 495 -10.54 -20.18 12.19
C GLN A 495 -11.37 -20.34 13.48
N HIS A 496 -11.57 -19.26 14.24
CA HIS A 496 -12.38 -19.21 15.46
C HIS A 496 -11.91 -20.16 16.58
N ILE A 497 -10.62 -20.47 16.63
CA ILE A 497 -10.02 -21.36 17.64
C ILE A 497 -9.57 -20.50 18.83
N PRO A 498 -9.96 -20.80 20.07
CA PRO A 498 -9.47 -20.05 21.22
C PRO A 498 -7.93 -20.12 21.29
N PRO A 499 -7.26 -19.04 21.73
CA PRO A 499 -5.81 -19.02 21.80
C PRO A 499 -5.33 -19.91 22.95
N ASP A 500 -4.89 -21.11 22.61
CA ASP A 500 -4.31 -22.06 23.56
C ASP A 500 -2.83 -21.76 23.82
N GLY A 501 -2.27 -22.30 24.91
CA GLY A 501 -0.85 -22.15 25.24
C GLY A 501 0.09 -22.58 24.10
N ARG A 502 -0.31 -23.57 23.29
CA ARG A 502 0.42 -23.99 22.08
C ARG A 502 0.47 -22.89 21.02
N LEU A 503 -0.63 -22.18 20.79
CA LEU A 503 -0.68 -21.07 19.82
C LEU A 503 0.16 -19.89 20.28
N ILE A 504 0.16 -19.60 21.59
CA ILE A 504 0.99 -18.54 22.18
C ILE A 504 2.48 -18.90 22.01
N VAL A 505 2.86 -20.15 22.32
CA VAL A 505 4.24 -20.64 22.12
C VAL A 505 4.63 -20.62 20.65
N ALA A 506 3.74 -21.06 19.74
CA ALA A 506 3.99 -21.00 18.30
C ALA A 506 4.16 -19.56 17.80
N SER A 507 3.34 -18.62 18.28
CA SER A 507 3.45 -17.19 17.95
C SER A 507 4.76 -16.59 18.48
N LEU A 508 5.20 -16.99 19.69
CA LEU A 508 6.48 -16.58 20.24
C LEU A 508 7.65 -17.13 19.41
N ILE A 509 7.61 -18.42 19.05
CA ILE A 509 8.61 -19.05 18.17
C ILE A 509 8.64 -18.33 16.81
N MET A 510 7.49 -18.04 16.21
CA MET A 510 7.42 -17.29 14.96
C MET A 510 8.01 -15.88 15.08
N THR A 511 7.80 -15.20 16.22
CA THR A 511 8.43 -13.90 16.47
C THR A 511 9.95 -14.03 16.56
N LEU A 512 10.46 -15.05 17.27
CA LEU A 512 11.90 -15.30 17.38
C LEU A 512 12.53 -15.68 16.04
N LEU A 513 11.87 -16.51 15.23
CA LEU A 513 12.30 -16.84 13.89
C LEU A 513 12.30 -15.61 12.98
N ALA A 514 11.25 -14.78 13.04
CA ALA A 514 11.22 -13.53 12.28
C ALA A 514 12.29 -12.53 12.73
N LEU A 515 12.61 -12.51 14.03
CA LEU A 515 13.67 -11.66 14.57
C LEU A 515 15.06 -12.09 14.09
N LEU A 516 15.25 -13.39 13.79
CA LEU A 516 16.51 -13.93 13.26
C LEU A 516 16.85 -13.36 11.87
N GLU A 517 15.86 -12.87 11.12
CA GLU A 517 16.09 -12.16 9.85
C GLU A 517 17.12 -11.04 10.01
N TRP A 518 17.03 -10.28 11.10
CA TRP A 518 17.87 -9.11 11.34
C TRP A 518 19.37 -9.44 11.38
N PRO A 519 19.86 -10.26 12.34
CA PRO A 519 21.28 -10.59 12.38
C PRO A 519 21.71 -11.41 11.17
N LEU A 520 20.86 -12.31 10.66
CA LEU A 520 21.22 -13.20 9.55
C LEU A 520 21.47 -12.41 8.26
N VAL A 521 20.54 -11.53 7.87
CA VAL A 521 20.68 -10.72 6.65
C VAL A 521 21.89 -9.80 6.77
N SER A 522 22.03 -9.12 7.90
CA SER A 522 23.11 -8.16 8.14
C SER A 522 24.51 -8.80 8.08
N LEU A 523 24.67 -9.98 8.69
CA LEU A 523 25.95 -10.70 8.69
C LEU A 523 26.22 -11.37 7.35
N ALA A 524 25.19 -11.91 6.68
CA ALA A 524 25.36 -12.51 5.35
C ALA A 524 25.80 -11.46 4.32
N THR A 525 25.24 -10.25 4.36
CA THR A 525 25.64 -9.16 3.46
C THR A 525 27.03 -8.64 3.78
N ALA A 526 27.40 -8.54 5.06
CA ALA A 526 28.76 -8.17 5.46
C ALA A 526 29.79 -9.20 4.97
N ALA A 527 29.50 -10.49 5.12
CA ALA A 527 30.36 -11.56 4.64
C ALA A 527 30.48 -11.56 3.09
N LEU A 528 29.38 -11.30 2.37
CA LEU A 528 29.43 -11.15 0.92
C LEU A 528 30.28 -9.95 0.49
N ASP A 529 30.24 -8.85 1.23
CA ASP A 529 31.06 -7.67 0.95
C ASP A 529 32.55 -7.99 1.13
N GLU A 530 32.92 -8.59 2.25
CA GLU A 530 34.28 -9.05 2.54
C GLU A 530 34.78 -10.02 1.44
N MET A 531 33.95 -10.99 1.03
CA MET A 531 34.30 -11.94 -0.04
C MET A 531 34.46 -11.27 -1.41
N SER A 532 33.82 -10.13 -1.65
CA SER A 532 33.91 -9.39 -2.91
C SER A 532 35.09 -8.41 -2.96
N GLY A 533 35.93 -8.38 -1.92
CA GLY A 533 37.07 -7.47 -1.80
C GLY A 533 36.75 -6.14 -1.10
N GLY A 534 35.56 -6.03 -0.50
CA GLY A 534 35.15 -4.92 0.38
C GLY A 534 35.53 -5.16 1.84
N GLY A 535 34.70 -4.69 2.77
CA GLY A 535 34.85 -4.91 4.23
C GLY A 535 35.05 -3.65 5.09
N GLU A 536 35.06 -2.45 4.50
CA GLU A 536 35.29 -1.19 5.24
C GLU A 536 34.11 -0.75 6.13
N GLU A 537 32.92 -1.32 5.89
CA GLU A 537 31.69 -0.92 6.57
C GLU A 537 31.46 -1.64 7.92
N GLY A 538 32.16 -2.75 8.18
CA GLY A 538 32.10 -3.49 9.44
C GLY A 538 30.68 -3.83 9.89
N ALA A 539 30.32 -3.46 11.12
CA ALA A 539 29.02 -3.78 11.75
C ALA A 539 27.85 -2.86 11.35
N ARG A 540 28.05 -1.86 10.47
CA ARG A 540 27.01 -0.90 10.07
C ARG A 540 25.70 -1.53 9.56
N PRO A 541 25.70 -2.64 8.80
CA PRO A 541 24.47 -3.31 8.39
C PRO A 541 23.54 -3.67 9.55
N LEU A 542 24.10 -4.08 10.69
CA LEU A 542 23.32 -4.47 11.87
C LEU A 542 22.48 -3.31 12.42
N TYR A 543 22.94 -2.06 12.28
CA TYR A 543 22.21 -0.92 12.81
C TYR A 543 21.20 -0.35 11.81
N LEU A 544 21.56 -0.39 10.53
CA LEU A 544 20.79 0.24 9.45
C LEU A 544 19.66 -0.65 8.94
N TYR A 545 19.87 -1.96 8.88
CA TYR A 545 18.93 -2.89 8.26
C TYR A 545 17.50 -2.82 8.85
N PRO A 546 17.28 -2.93 10.18
CA PRO A 546 15.93 -2.85 10.73
C PRO A 546 15.24 -1.52 10.47
N ARG A 547 15.98 -0.41 10.46
CA ARG A 547 15.43 0.93 10.23
C ARG A 547 14.95 1.08 8.79
N VAL A 548 15.78 0.68 7.83
CA VAL A 548 15.44 0.75 6.40
C VAL A 548 14.25 -0.14 6.05
N GLN A 549 14.05 -1.25 6.77
CA GLN A 549 12.97 -2.20 6.50
C GLN A 549 11.61 -1.78 7.08
N GLN A 550 11.54 -0.76 7.95
CA GLN A 550 10.28 -0.39 8.60
C GLN A 550 9.10 -0.03 7.66
N PRO A 551 9.28 0.57 6.46
CA PRO A 551 8.15 0.84 5.57
C PRO A 551 7.32 -0.39 5.20
N ARG A 552 7.90 -1.60 5.22
CA ARG A 552 7.14 -2.84 4.95
C ARG A 552 6.04 -3.11 5.98
N LEU A 553 6.12 -2.50 7.17
CA LEU A 553 5.09 -2.56 8.20
C LEU A 553 3.73 -2.05 7.69
N PHE A 554 3.71 -1.09 6.76
CA PHE A 554 2.45 -0.60 6.18
C PHE A 554 1.69 -1.72 5.44
N LEU A 555 2.40 -2.51 4.63
CA LEU A 555 1.79 -3.65 3.94
C LEU A 555 1.41 -4.77 4.90
N MET A 556 2.24 -5.06 5.91
CA MET A 556 1.93 -6.08 6.91
C MET A 556 0.72 -5.70 7.79
N LEU A 557 0.59 -4.43 8.17
CA LEU A 557 -0.59 -3.91 8.88
C LEU A 557 -1.83 -3.98 7.99
N THR A 558 -1.71 -3.63 6.71
CA THR A 558 -2.80 -3.75 5.75
C THR A 558 -3.21 -5.21 5.57
N ALA A 559 -2.25 -6.13 5.48
CA ALA A 559 -2.49 -7.57 5.44
C ALA A 559 -3.25 -8.06 6.68
N LEU A 560 -2.88 -7.57 7.87
CA LEU A 560 -3.60 -7.85 9.11
C LEU A 560 -5.04 -7.35 9.08
N VAL A 561 -5.28 -6.10 8.68
CA VAL A 561 -6.63 -5.56 8.54
C VAL A 561 -7.47 -6.40 7.56
N VAL A 562 -6.91 -6.73 6.39
CA VAL A 562 -7.57 -7.55 5.36
C VAL A 562 -7.86 -8.98 5.85
N LEU A 563 -6.95 -9.57 6.63
CA LEU A 563 -7.15 -10.87 7.24
C LEU A 563 -8.31 -10.84 8.24
N LEU A 564 -8.37 -9.83 9.11
CA LEU A 564 -9.44 -9.68 10.12
C LEU A 564 -10.82 -9.45 9.49
N VAL A 565 -10.86 -8.90 8.27
CA VAL A 565 -12.08 -8.77 7.46
C VAL A 565 -12.54 -10.13 6.88
N GLY A 566 -11.66 -11.14 6.85
CA GLY A 566 -11.93 -12.47 6.31
C GLY A 566 -11.48 -12.67 4.86
N ALA A 567 -10.65 -11.77 4.32
CA ALA A 567 -10.13 -11.87 2.95
C ALA A 567 -8.72 -12.48 2.94
N GLN A 568 -8.57 -13.74 3.42
CA GLN A 568 -7.24 -14.36 3.62
C GLN A 568 -6.35 -14.38 2.36
N PRO A 569 -6.87 -14.68 1.14
CA PRO A 569 -6.02 -14.69 -0.05
C PRO A 569 -5.42 -13.31 -0.36
N LEU A 570 -6.18 -12.23 -0.12
CA LEU A 570 -5.70 -10.87 -0.32
C LEU A 570 -4.65 -10.51 0.75
N ALA A 571 -4.81 -10.97 1.99
CA ALA A 571 -3.79 -10.80 3.03
C ALA A 571 -2.47 -11.50 2.66
N ALA A 572 -2.53 -12.72 2.11
CA ALA A 572 -1.34 -13.43 1.62
C ALA A 572 -0.65 -12.70 0.45
N LEU A 573 -1.43 -12.14 -0.48
CA LEU A 573 -0.89 -11.30 -1.56
C LEU A 573 -0.22 -10.03 -1.04
N LEU A 574 -0.78 -9.39 -0.01
CA LEU A 574 -0.17 -8.22 0.63
C LEU A 574 1.12 -8.57 1.37
N TRP A 575 1.19 -9.75 2.01
CA TRP A 575 2.44 -10.26 2.58
C TRP A 575 3.48 -10.50 1.49
N LEU A 576 3.13 -11.16 0.38
CA LEU A 576 4.05 -11.28 -0.78
C LEU A 576 4.49 -9.91 -1.32
N GLY A 577 3.60 -8.92 -1.33
CA GLY A 577 3.93 -7.53 -1.63
C GLY A 577 4.95 -6.94 -0.66
N ALA A 578 4.82 -7.21 0.64
CA ALA A 578 5.79 -6.80 1.67
C ALA A 578 7.16 -7.46 1.45
N ILE A 579 7.19 -8.70 1.00
CA ILE A 579 8.44 -9.40 0.61
C ILE A 579 9.08 -8.72 -0.59
N GLY A 580 8.29 -8.42 -1.63
CA GLY A 580 8.75 -7.66 -2.78
C GLY A 580 9.28 -6.28 -2.41
N TRP A 581 8.64 -5.58 -1.47
CA TRP A 581 9.13 -4.28 -0.98
C TRP A 581 10.42 -4.44 -0.17
N SER A 582 10.54 -5.50 0.63
CA SER A 582 11.76 -5.80 1.40
C SER A 582 12.99 -5.92 0.51
N PHE A 583 12.85 -6.54 -0.67
CA PHE A 583 13.89 -6.58 -1.72
C PHE A 583 14.37 -5.18 -2.11
N TRP A 584 13.45 -4.28 -2.45
CA TRP A 584 13.79 -2.93 -2.91
C TRP A 584 14.46 -2.09 -1.81
N LEU A 585 13.96 -2.21 -0.58
CA LEU A 585 14.54 -1.51 0.58
C LEU A 585 15.95 -2.04 0.90
N ALA A 586 16.14 -3.36 0.84
CA ALA A 586 17.44 -3.98 1.05
C ALA A 586 18.42 -3.61 -0.06
N ALA A 587 18.02 -3.73 -1.33
CA ALA A 587 18.83 -3.31 -2.46
C ALA A 587 19.21 -1.83 -2.35
N GLY A 588 18.27 -0.94 -1.99
CA GLY A 588 18.55 0.47 -1.76
C GLY A 588 19.63 0.70 -0.69
N LEU A 589 19.54 -0.02 0.43
CA LEU A 589 20.54 0.03 1.49
C LEU A 589 21.91 -0.47 1.02
N TRP A 590 21.98 -1.63 0.35
CA TRP A 590 23.25 -2.22 -0.09
C TRP A 590 23.91 -1.39 -1.20
N SER A 591 23.12 -0.79 -2.08
CA SER A 591 23.63 0.17 -3.07
C SER A 591 24.23 1.41 -2.41
N ALA A 592 23.67 1.87 -1.29
CA ALA A 592 24.19 3.02 -0.56
C ALA A 592 25.42 2.68 0.29
N LEU A 593 25.40 1.51 0.94
CA LEU A 593 26.42 1.09 1.89
C LEU A 593 27.67 0.51 1.21
N TYR A 594 27.50 -0.29 0.17
CA TYR A 594 28.59 -1.02 -0.49
C TYR A 594 28.81 -0.63 -1.95
N GLU A 595 28.01 0.30 -2.48
CA GLU A 595 28.03 0.71 -3.90
C GLU A 595 27.80 -0.44 -4.88
N TRP A 596 27.19 -1.54 -4.41
CA TRP A 596 26.92 -2.72 -5.23
C TRP A 596 26.05 -2.40 -6.44
N ARG A 597 26.37 -3.02 -7.59
CA ARG A 597 25.61 -2.90 -8.84
C ARG A 597 25.37 -4.27 -9.46
N GLY A 598 24.33 -4.37 -10.29
CA GLY A 598 24.06 -5.58 -11.07
C GLY A 598 23.80 -6.83 -10.21
N GLY A 599 24.58 -7.89 -10.43
CA GLY A 599 24.36 -9.20 -9.81
C GLY A 599 24.52 -9.22 -8.28
N GLN A 600 25.49 -8.49 -7.73
CA GLN A 600 25.71 -8.40 -6.28
C GLN A 600 24.53 -7.72 -5.58
N LEU A 601 24.00 -6.65 -6.19
CA LEU A 601 22.82 -5.94 -5.68
C LEU A 601 21.58 -6.84 -5.66
N ILE A 602 21.38 -7.63 -6.73
CA ILE A 602 20.30 -8.61 -6.81
C ILE A 602 20.49 -9.69 -5.73
N GLY A 603 21.71 -10.21 -5.58
CA GLY A 603 22.04 -11.20 -4.55
C GLY A 603 21.73 -10.68 -3.14
N GLY A 604 22.25 -9.51 -2.77
CA GLY A 604 22.00 -8.88 -1.47
C GLY A 604 20.53 -8.58 -1.19
N GLY A 605 19.79 -8.14 -2.22
CA GLY A 605 18.35 -7.92 -2.10
C GLY A 605 17.53 -9.21 -1.93
N LEU A 606 18.00 -10.34 -2.48
CA LEU A 606 17.30 -11.63 -2.41
C LEU A 606 17.44 -12.33 -1.05
N ILE A 607 18.49 -12.05 -0.28
CA ILE A 607 18.70 -12.66 1.05
C ILE A 607 17.47 -12.51 1.96
N PRO A 608 16.94 -11.29 2.21
CA PRO A 608 15.75 -11.14 3.03
C PRO A 608 14.49 -11.74 2.38
N VAL A 609 14.40 -11.74 1.04
CA VAL A 609 13.28 -12.37 0.31
C VAL A 609 13.20 -13.86 0.58
N VAL A 610 14.33 -14.57 0.46
CA VAL A 610 14.39 -16.02 0.72
C VAL A 610 13.99 -16.32 2.15
N PHE A 611 14.51 -15.56 3.12
CA PHE A 611 14.17 -15.74 4.52
C PHE A 611 12.67 -15.54 4.79
N GLN A 612 12.09 -14.47 4.24
CA GLN A 612 10.67 -14.18 4.42
C GLN A 612 9.76 -15.15 3.68
N LEU A 613 10.17 -15.70 2.54
CA LEU A 613 9.45 -16.77 1.87
C LEU A 613 9.44 -18.05 2.71
N ILE A 614 10.56 -18.40 3.36
CA ILE A 614 10.62 -19.52 4.30
C ILE A 614 9.67 -19.28 5.47
N LEU A 615 9.64 -18.07 6.05
CA LEU A 615 8.68 -17.72 7.10
C LEU A 615 7.23 -17.82 6.63
N LEU A 616 6.93 -17.35 5.42
CA LEU A 616 5.60 -17.43 4.84
C LEU A 616 5.18 -18.88 4.60
N ILE A 617 6.07 -19.73 4.08
CA ILE A 617 5.83 -21.16 3.92
C ILE A 617 5.60 -21.82 5.29
N GLY A 618 6.45 -21.51 6.28
CA GLY A 618 6.28 -22.00 7.65
C GLY A 618 4.93 -21.59 8.25
N TYR A 619 4.50 -20.34 8.02
CA TYR A 619 3.17 -19.86 8.39
C TYR A 619 2.05 -20.66 7.70
N LEU A 620 2.17 -20.93 6.39
CA LEU A 620 1.17 -21.69 5.64
C LEU A 620 1.08 -23.15 6.11
N VAL A 621 2.21 -23.78 6.42
CA VAL A 621 2.25 -25.15 6.95
C VAL A 621 1.67 -25.24 8.36
N VAL A 622 1.97 -24.26 9.22
CA VAL A 622 1.40 -24.17 10.59
C VAL A 622 -0.03 -23.65 10.56
N ARG A 623 -0.57 -23.25 9.41
CA ARG A 623 -1.96 -22.80 9.26
C ARG A 623 -2.91 -23.95 8.95
N GLU A 624 -2.46 -24.89 8.11
CA GLU A 624 -3.11 -26.20 7.90
C GLU A 624 -3.12 -27.01 9.20
#